data_AF-A0A436RG71-F1
#
_entry.id   AF-A0A436RG71-F1
#
_cell.length_a   1.000
_cell.length_b   1.000
_cell.length_c   1.000
_cell.angle_alpha   90.00
_cell.angle_beta   90.00
_cell.angle_gamma   90.00
#
_symmetry.space_group_name_H-M   'P 1'
#
loop_
_entity.id
_entity.type
_entity.pdbx_description
1 polymer ?
#
loop_
_entity_poly.entity_id
_entity_poly.type
_entity_poly.pdbx_seq_one_letter_code
_entity_poly.pdbx_strand_id
1 'polypeptide(L)' 'MTRRDFSERDIHMALDGELPGEERMAYDAWLEANPEMKAKSARYIADRAAMRSAFAGVMDEPVPARLRQVVL' A
#
# COMPACT_ATOMS: atom_id res chain seq x y z
N MET A 1 -21.95 -12.34 -15.35
CA MET A 1 -21.08 -11.32 -14.70
C MET A 1 -19.65 -11.79 -14.89
N THR A 2 -18.91 -11.14 -15.77
CA THR A 2 -17.50 -11.46 -16.04
C THR A 2 -16.72 -11.24 -14.76
N ARG A 3 -16.13 -12.31 -14.21
CA ARG A 3 -15.27 -12.24 -13.03
C ARG A 3 -14.10 -11.32 -13.39
N ARG A 4 -13.95 -10.19 -12.70
CA ARG A 4 -12.74 -9.37 -12.84
C ARG A 4 -11.58 -10.20 -12.34
N ASP A 5 -10.55 -10.36 -13.17
CA ASP A 5 -9.30 -10.97 -12.75
C ASP A 5 -8.53 -9.93 -11.95
N PHE A 6 -8.36 -10.21 -10.66
CA PHE A 6 -7.50 -9.44 -9.78
C PHE A 6 -6.06 -9.91 -9.93
N SER A 7 -5.16 -8.96 -9.71
CA SER A 7 -3.73 -9.11 -9.93
C SER A 7 -2.95 -8.54 -8.75
N GLU A 8 -1.62 -8.68 -8.83
CA GLU A 8 -0.71 -8.05 -7.87
C GLU A 8 -0.86 -6.51 -7.83
N ARG A 9 -1.25 -5.88 -8.95
CA ARG A 9 -1.54 -4.44 -8.99
C ARG A 9 -2.71 -4.08 -8.07
N ASP A 10 -3.75 -4.91 -8.02
CA ASP A 10 -4.90 -4.68 -7.15
C ASP A 10 -4.55 -4.82 -5.66
N ILE A 11 -3.52 -5.62 -5.34
CA ILE A 11 -2.94 -5.66 -3.99
C ILE A 11 -2.34 -4.29 -3.64
N HIS A 12 -1.54 -3.69 -4.53
CA HIS A 12 -1.01 -2.35 -4.30
C HIS A 12 -2.12 -1.29 -4.21
N MET A 13 -3.11 -1.31 -5.11
CA MET A 13 -4.25 -0.41 -5.02
C MET A 13 -5.00 -0.53 -3.69
N ALA A 14 -5.21 -1.75 -3.20
CA ALA A 14 -5.83 -1.98 -1.89
C ALA A 14 -4.98 -1.42 -0.74
N LEU A 15 -3.65 -1.55 -0.82
CA LEU A 15 -2.73 -1.01 0.20
C LEU A 15 -2.69 0.51 0.18
N ASP A 16 -2.76 1.11 -1.00
CA ASP A 16 -2.71 2.56 -1.19
C ASP A 16 -4.06 3.23 -0.86
N GLY A 17 -5.14 2.44 -0.73
CA GLY A 17 -6.50 2.94 -0.52
C GLY A 17 -7.21 3.34 -1.81
N GLU A 18 -6.63 2.99 -2.96
CA GLU A 18 -7.08 3.32 -4.31
C GLU A 18 -7.99 2.24 -4.92
N LEU A 19 -8.25 1.13 -4.21
CA LEU A 19 -9.19 0.12 -4.67
C LEU A 19 -10.65 0.63 -4.53
N PRO A 20 -11.44 0.67 -5.62
CA PRO A 20 -12.85 1.09 -5.54
C PRO A 20 -13.64 0.26 -4.52
N GLY A 21 -14.49 0.93 -3.74
CA GLY A 21 -15.26 0.26 -2.68
C GLY A 21 -16.16 -0.87 -3.19
N GLU A 22 -16.71 -0.74 -4.40
CA GLU A 22 -17.53 -1.76 -5.06
C GLU A 22 -16.74 -3.05 -5.36
N GLU A 23 -15.41 -2.96 -5.47
CA GLU A 23 -14.52 -4.08 -5.80
C GLU A 23 -13.95 -4.77 -4.57
N ARG A 24 -14.04 -4.13 -3.39
CA ARG A 24 -13.49 -4.63 -2.12
C ARG A 24 -13.95 -6.06 -1.82
N MET A 25 -15.26 -6.32 -1.92
CA MET A 25 -15.83 -7.64 -1.63
C MET A 25 -15.32 -8.72 -2.59
N ALA A 26 -15.22 -8.39 -3.88
CA ALA A 26 -14.74 -9.33 -4.89
C ALA A 26 -13.24 -9.59 -4.76
N TYR A 27 -12.47 -8.56 -4.39
CA TYR A 27 -11.03 -8.67 -4.09
C TYR A 27 -10.78 -9.56 -2.86
N ASP A 28 -11.56 -9.40 -1.79
CA ASP A 28 -11.41 -10.22 -0.59
C ASP A 28 -11.72 -11.69 -0.88
N ALA A 29 -12.79 -11.96 -1.65
CA ALA A 29 -13.09 -13.31 -2.11
C ALA A 29 -11.99 -13.89 -3.01
N TRP A 30 -11.32 -13.05 -3.81
CA TRP A 30 -10.17 -13.46 -4.61
C TRP A 30 -8.95 -13.78 -3.75
N LEU A 31 -8.63 -12.98 -2.73
CA LEU A 31 -7.52 -13.28 -1.82
C LEU A 31 -7.73 -14.60 -1.08
N GLU A 32 -8.94 -14.87 -0.58
CA GLU A 32 -9.24 -16.14 0.08
C GLU A 32 -9.11 -17.35 -0.86
N ALA A 33 -9.47 -17.18 -2.13
CA ALA A 33 -9.32 -18.22 -3.14
C ALA A 33 -7.87 -18.38 -3.66
N ASN A 34 -6.96 -17.46 -3.35
CA ASN A 34 -5.58 -17.42 -3.86
C ASN A 34 -4.56 -17.27 -2.71
N PRO A 35 -4.21 -18.36 -2.00
CA PRO A 35 -3.31 -18.31 -0.83
C PRO A 35 -1.94 -17.68 -1.12
N GLU A 36 -1.38 -17.90 -2.31
CA GLU A 36 -0.11 -17.29 -2.72
C GLU A 36 -0.20 -15.75 -2.80
N MET A 37 -1.30 -15.24 -3.36
CA MET A 37 -1.54 -13.80 -3.45
C MET A 37 -1.84 -13.19 -2.08
N LYS A 38 -2.54 -13.93 -1.21
CA LYS A 38 -2.73 -13.56 0.20
C LYS A 38 -1.41 -13.47 0.94
N ALA A 39 -0.49 -14.41 0.73
CA ALA A 39 0.85 -14.36 1.31
C ALA A 39 1.67 -13.16 0.79
N LYS A 40 1.59 -12.86 -0.51
CA LYS A 40 2.22 -11.65 -1.09
C LYS A 40 1.65 -10.37 -0.48
N SER A 41 0.32 -10.28 -0.34
CA SER A 41 -0.34 -9.14 0.31
C SER A 41 0.17 -8.93 1.74
N ALA A 42 0.25 -10.01 2.54
CA ALA A 42 0.80 -9.94 3.90
C ALA A 42 2.27 -9.47 3.93
N ARG A 43 3.10 -9.92 2.98
CA ARG A 43 4.48 -9.45 2.84
C ARG A 43 4.54 -7.96 2.55
N TYR A 44 3.73 -7.46 1.62
CA TYR A 44 3.71 -6.03 1.29
C TYR A 44 3.18 -5.16 2.44
N ILE A 45 2.25 -5.66 3.25
CA ILE A 45 1.84 -4.99 4.49
C ILE A 45 3.04 -4.86 5.45
N ALA A 46 3.81 -5.93 5.63
CA ALA A 46 5.00 -5.92 6.48
C ALA A 46 6.08 -4.97 5.95
N ASP A 47 6.35 -4.98 4.64
CA ASP A 47 7.32 -4.09 3.99
C ASP A 47 6.91 -2.62 4.18
N ARG A 48 5.64 -2.28 3.98
CA ARG A 48 5.11 -0.93 4.22
C ARG A 48 5.28 -0.51 5.68
N ALA A 49 5.01 -1.41 6.63
CA ALA A 49 5.19 -1.14 8.04
C ALA A 49 6.67 -0.92 8.39
N ALA A 50 7.57 -1.72 7.84
CA ALA A 50 9.01 -1.58 8.03
C ALA A 50 9.53 -0.25 7.47
N MET A 51 9.12 0.10 6.24
CA MET A 51 9.45 1.40 5.63
C MET A 51 8.93 2.56 6.47
N ARG A 52 7.67 2.51 6.91
CA ARG A 52 7.10 3.55 7.79
C ARG A 52 7.88 3.65 9.09
N SER A 53 8.24 2.53 9.72
CA SER A 53 9.02 2.54 10.96
C SER A 53 10.42 3.12 10.77
N ALA A 54 11.06 2.85 9.62
CA ALA A 54 12.41 3.34 9.34
C ALA A 54 12.45 4.84 9.04
N PHE A 55 11.41 5.37 8.38
CA PHE A 55 11.41 6.73 7.85
C PHE A 55 10.45 7.70 8.54
N ALA A 56 9.55 7.24 9.42
CA ALA A 56 8.59 8.13 10.08
C ALA A 56 9.28 9.26 10.86
N GLY A 57 10.42 8.99 11.50
CA GLY A 57 11.16 9.99 12.27
C GLY A 57 11.73 11.13 11.42
N VAL A 58 11.92 10.92 10.11
CA VAL A 58 12.40 11.98 9.20
C VAL A 58 11.42 13.16 9.14
N MET A 59 10.13 12.91 9.33
CA MET A 59 9.11 13.97 9.34
C MET A 59 9.24 14.91 10.54
N ASP A 60 9.89 14.46 11.61
CA ASP A 60 10.10 15.25 12.83
C ASP A 60 11.44 16.01 12.81
N GLU A 61 12.29 15.77 11.79
CA GLU A 61 13.57 16.45 11.66
C GLU A 61 13.39 17.90 11.15
N PRO A 62 14.19 18.86 11.66
CA PRO A 62 14.14 20.23 11.18
C PRO A 62 14.61 20.33 9.73
N VAL A 63 13.95 21.19 8.94
CA VAL A 63 14.37 21.45 7.56
C VAL A 63 15.83 21.93 7.53
N PRO A 64 16.70 21.26 6.73
CA PRO A 64 18.10 21.64 6.59
C PRO A 64 18.25 23.11 6.21
N ALA A 65 19.20 23.81 6.83
CA ALA A 65 19.37 25.27 6.66
C ALA A 65 19.50 25.70 5.19
N ARG A 66 20.17 24.91 4.35
CA ARG A 66 20.31 25.14 2.90
C ARG A 66 19.00 25.11 2.11
N LEU A 67 17.97 24.43 2.62
CA LEU A 67 16.66 24.31 1.97
C LEU A 67 15.65 25.34 2.48
N ARG A 68 15.94 26.05 3.59
CA ARG A 68 15.02 27.04 4.17
C ARG A 68 14.72 28.22 3.23
N GLN A 69 15.62 28.53 2.30
CA GLN A 69 15.45 29.64 1.35
C GLN A 69 14.58 29.27 0.13
N VAL A 70 14.32 27.98 -0.10
CA VAL A 70 13.56 27.48 -1.27
C VAL A 70 12.08 27.22 -0.94
N VAL A 71 11.75 27.10 0.35
CA VAL A 71 10.40 26.73 0.85
C VAL A 71 9.57 27.96 1.24
N LEU A 72 9.74 29.10 0.55
CA LEU A 72 8.91 30.30 0.73
C LEU A 72 7.93 30.48 -0.44
#